data_AF-A0A944SVS5-F1
#
_entry.id   AF-A0A944SVS5-F1
#
_cell.length_a   1.000
_cell.length_b   1.000
_cell.length_c   1.000
_cell.angle_alpha   90.00
_cell.angle_beta   90.00
_cell.angle_gamma   90.00
#
_symmetry.space_group_name_H-M   'P 1'
#
loop_
_entity.id
_entity.type
_entity.pdbx_description
1 polymer ?
#
loop_
_entity_poly.entity_id
_entity_poly.type
_entity_poly.pdbx_seq_one_letter_code
_entity_poly.pdbx_strand_id
1 'polypeptide(L)'
;MTLVGLNWQAATASLTDNNNGSLTFTFGNDSYTYLHEANSQVNPFNNAVDLTFTRVRDSDNINASTLPYTLKPTGETIRFGRIALDSAHGSELAPLTVGLRTEFFSGSGWLPNTSDQCTSLSLINQIRLMTNGGSFQTGNTTMFIQNGMTNAILANPIIGGSGSLTLTAPGQDNQGYIDIRTNISTTHPWLLGDYDNSGIYNDEAQSRASFGLFRGDDKIIFRRERF
;
A
#
# COMPACT_ATOMS: atom_id res chain seq x y z
N MET A 1 3.48 -2.04 25.93
CA MET A 1 2.49 -2.42 24.91
C MET A 1 2.15 -1.15 24.15
N THR A 2 2.39 -1.10 22.84
CA THR A 2 2.05 0.08 22.03
C THR A 2 0.58 0.00 21.70
N LEU A 3 -0.18 1.03 22.06
CA LEU A 3 -1.58 1.15 21.68
C LEU A 3 -1.64 1.82 20.31
N VAL A 4 -2.46 1.29 19.41
CA VAL A 4 -2.67 1.82 18.06
C VAL A 4 -4.10 2.32 17.93
N GLY A 5 -4.30 3.37 17.12
CA GLY A 5 -5.62 3.94 16.88
C GLY A 5 -6.57 2.94 16.22
N LEU A 6 -7.82 2.90 16.70
CA LEU A 6 -8.87 2.02 16.21
C LEU A 6 -10.18 2.79 16.09
N ASN A 7 -10.78 2.76 14.90
CA ASN A 7 -12.15 3.19 14.69
C ASN A 7 -13.09 2.00 14.81
N TRP A 8 -14.14 2.15 15.61
CA TRP A 8 -15.24 1.20 15.71
C TRP A 8 -16.50 1.82 15.11
N GLN A 9 -17.09 1.14 14.14
CA GLN A 9 -18.42 1.45 13.64
C GLN A 9 -19.37 0.35 14.11
N ALA A 10 -20.22 0.69 15.07
CA ALA A 10 -21.24 -0.22 15.57
C ALA A 10 -22.30 -0.50 14.49
N ALA A 11 -22.74 -1.75 14.40
CA ALA A 11 -23.93 -2.13 13.67
C ALA A 11 -25.07 -2.43 14.65
N THR A 12 -26.29 -2.51 14.15
CA THR A 12 -27.44 -2.86 14.97
C THR A 12 -27.28 -4.29 15.49
N ALA A 13 -27.04 -4.41 16.80
CA ALA A 13 -27.12 -5.67 17.51
C ALA A 13 -28.58 -6.02 17.81
N SER A 14 -28.83 -7.30 18.11
CA SER A 14 -30.14 -7.76 18.60
C SER A 14 -30.02 -8.33 20.00
N LEU A 15 -31.09 -8.16 20.78
CA LEU A 15 -31.28 -8.79 22.07
C LEU A 15 -32.66 -9.43 22.07
N THR A 16 -32.72 -10.75 22.20
CA THR A 16 -33.97 -11.52 22.16
C THR A 16 -34.19 -12.20 23.49
N ASP A 17 -35.38 -12.01 24.06
CA ASP A 17 -35.82 -12.74 25.24
C ASP A 17 -36.28 -14.15 24.85
N ASN A 18 -35.75 -15.16 25.53
CA ASN A 18 -36.07 -16.55 25.31
C ASN A 18 -37.28 -17.04 26.14
N ASN A 19 -37.93 -16.16 26.92
CA ASN A 19 -39.09 -16.45 27.79
C ASN A 19 -38.82 -17.53 28.86
N ASN A 20 -37.56 -17.72 29.25
CA ASN A 20 -37.14 -18.71 30.24
C ASN A 20 -36.12 -18.14 31.24
N GLY A 21 -36.09 -16.81 31.40
CA GLY A 21 -35.12 -16.11 32.23
C GLY A 21 -33.72 -15.99 31.61
N SER A 22 -33.60 -16.16 30.29
CA SER A 22 -32.35 -15.93 29.56
C SER A 22 -32.55 -15.00 28.36
N LEU A 23 -31.50 -14.27 28.01
CA LEU A 23 -31.43 -13.39 26.85
C LEU A 23 -30.41 -13.93 25.85
N THR A 24 -30.71 -13.82 24.56
CA THR A 24 -29.78 -14.05 23.47
C THR A 24 -29.34 -12.72 22.88
N PHE A 25 -28.07 -12.35 23.08
CA PHE A 25 -27.46 -11.19 22.42
C PHE A 25 -26.76 -11.62 21.14
N THR A 26 -27.09 -10.99 20.02
CA THR A 26 -26.42 -11.21 18.73
C THR A 26 -25.73 -9.92 18.31
N PHE A 27 -24.43 -10.00 18.02
CA PHE A 27 -23.69 -8.88 17.47
C PHE A 27 -24.24 -8.45 16.11
N GLY A 28 -24.21 -7.15 15.84
CA GLY A 28 -24.32 -6.65 14.49
C GLY A 28 -23.03 -6.95 13.70
N ASN A 29 -23.03 -6.58 12.41
CA ASN A 29 -21.82 -6.56 11.60
C ASN A 29 -20.97 -5.33 11.92
N ASP A 30 -20.50 -5.23 13.16
CA ASP A 30 -19.61 -4.16 13.61
C ASP A 30 -18.31 -4.18 12.81
N SER A 31 -17.78 -3.00 12.49
CA SER A 31 -16.48 -2.88 11.83
C SER A 31 -15.45 -2.24 12.74
N TYR A 32 -14.24 -2.80 12.71
CA TYR A 32 -13.09 -2.34 13.48
C TYR A 32 -11.96 -2.06 12.49
N THR A 33 -11.56 -0.80 12.35
CA THR A 33 -10.55 -0.37 11.38
C THR A 33 -9.40 0.31 12.11
N TYR A 34 -8.21 -0.28 12.02
CA TYR A 34 -7.00 0.36 12.52
C TYR A 34 -6.66 1.58 11.67
N LEU A 35 -6.31 2.67 12.33
CA LEU A 35 -5.93 3.90 11.64
C LEU A 35 -4.57 3.74 10.96
N HIS A 36 -4.40 4.37 9.80
CA HIS A 36 -3.13 4.42 9.07
C HIS A 36 -2.45 5.77 9.35
N GLU A 37 -1.74 5.85 10.48
CA GLU A 37 -1.19 7.09 11.02
C GLU A 37 0.15 6.82 11.73
N ALA A 38 0.87 7.87 12.13
CA ALA A 38 2.20 7.72 12.72
C ALA A 38 2.25 6.81 13.97
N ASN A 39 1.21 6.80 14.79
CA ASN A 39 1.16 5.93 15.98
C ASN A 39 1.02 4.43 15.64
N SER A 40 0.57 4.09 14.43
CA SER A 40 0.27 2.73 14.01
C SER A 40 1.38 2.09 13.19
N GLN A 41 2.45 2.85 12.90
CA GLN A 41 3.70 2.34 12.35
C GLN A 41 4.47 1.51 13.42
N VAL A 42 3.96 0.32 13.72
CA VAL A 42 4.51 -0.62 14.70
C VAL A 42 4.79 -1.98 14.04
N ASN A 43 5.52 -2.85 14.75
CA ASN A 43 5.72 -4.25 14.33
C ASN A 43 4.37 -4.93 14.09
N PRO A 44 4.29 -5.94 13.20
CA PRO A 44 3.08 -6.71 13.01
C PRO A 44 2.55 -7.27 14.34
N PHE A 45 1.24 -7.22 14.51
CA PHE A 45 0.57 -7.67 15.73
C PHE A 45 -0.74 -8.39 15.38
N ASN A 46 -1.17 -9.32 16.22
CA ASN A 46 -2.50 -9.90 16.08
C ASN A 46 -3.51 -8.95 16.72
N ASN A 47 -4.64 -8.72 16.04
CA ASN A 47 -5.70 -7.92 16.60
C ASN A 47 -6.15 -8.51 17.96
N ALA A 48 -6.24 -7.65 18.97
CA ALA A 48 -6.64 -8.01 20.32
C ALA A 48 -7.64 -6.97 20.82
N VAL A 49 -8.85 -7.01 20.27
CA VAL A 49 -9.94 -6.12 20.67
C VAL A 49 -10.77 -6.83 21.72
N ASP A 50 -10.63 -6.45 22.98
CA ASP A 50 -11.41 -7.00 24.09
C ASP A 50 -12.81 -6.35 24.11
N LEU A 51 -13.85 -7.14 23.85
CA LEU A 51 -15.25 -6.68 23.92
C LEU A 51 -15.79 -6.96 25.31
N THR A 52 -15.82 -5.92 26.15
CA THR A 52 -16.22 -6.05 27.55
C THR A 52 -17.66 -5.60 27.77
N PHE A 53 -18.50 -6.55 28.19
CA PHE A 53 -19.86 -6.30 28.63
C PHE A 53 -19.83 -5.96 30.11
N THR A 54 -20.14 -4.71 30.45
CA THR A 54 -20.23 -4.24 31.83
C THR A 54 -21.66 -4.25 32.37
N ARG A 55 -22.65 -4.31 31.47
CA ARG A 55 -24.07 -4.34 31.81
C ARG A 55 -24.88 -5.07 30.75
N VAL A 56 -25.69 -6.02 31.21
CA VAL A 56 -26.77 -6.66 30.47
C VAL A 56 -27.99 -6.59 31.38
N ARG A 57 -29.08 -6.02 30.87
CA ARG A 57 -30.30 -5.74 31.63
C ARG A 57 -31.49 -6.08 30.74
N ASP A 58 -32.50 -6.72 31.32
CA ASP A 58 -33.77 -7.04 30.64
C ASP A 58 -34.84 -5.97 30.90
N SER A 59 -36.09 -6.29 30.55
CA SER A 59 -37.24 -5.37 30.57
C SER A 59 -37.75 -5.04 31.97
N ASP A 60 -37.49 -5.89 32.96
CA ASP A 60 -37.86 -5.66 34.37
C ASP A 60 -36.76 -4.94 35.16
N ASN A 61 -35.71 -4.50 34.44
CA ASN A 61 -34.66 -3.67 34.96
C ASN A 61 -33.70 -4.41 35.93
N ILE A 62 -33.59 -5.74 35.84
CA ILE A 62 -32.62 -6.53 36.60
C ILE A 62 -31.36 -6.78 35.76
N ASN A 63 -30.18 -6.68 36.39
CA ASN A 63 -28.90 -6.91 35.71
C ASN A 63 -28.52 -8.39 35.77
N ALA A 64 -27.83 -8.87 34.73
CA ALA A 64 -27.17 -10.17 34.76
C ALA A 64 -26.12 -10.24 35.90
N SER A 65 -26.03 -11.39 36.55
CA SER A 65 -25.20 -11.59 37.76
C SER A 65 -23.72 -11.90 37.47
N THR A 66 -23.36 -12.25 36.23
CA THR A 66 -22.00 -12.63 35.82
C THR A 66 -21.37 -11.58 34.91
N LEU A 67 -21.17 -10.37 35.45
CA LEU A 67 -20.55 -9.24 34.77
C LEU A 67 -19.41 -8.62 35.62
N PRO A 68 -18.36 -8.05 35.00
CA PRO A 68 -18.18 -7.91 33.56
C PRO A 68 -17.82 -9.25 32.90
N TYR A 69 -18.23 -9.40 31.64
CA TYR A 69 -17.84 -10.51 30.79
C TYR A 69 -17.09 -9.98 29.58
N THR A 70 -15.91 -10.52 29.30
CA THR A 70 -15.05 -10.06 28.20
C THR A 70 -14.92 -11.15 27.14
N LEU A 71 -15.34 -10.83 25.93
CA LEU A 71 -15.00 -11.62 24.74
C LEU A 71 -13.65 -11.16 24.21
N LYS A 72 -12.80 -12.13 23.87
CA LYS A 72 -11.47 -11.91 23.31
C LYS A 72 -11.38 -12.54 21.92
N PRO A 73 -12.04 -11.97 20.91
CA PRO A 73 -11.91 -12.46 19.54
C PRO A 73 -10.45 -12.42 19.12
N THR A 74 -9.98 -13.52 18.54
CA THR A 74 -8.69 -13.58 17.83
C THR A 74 -8.96 -13.41 16.35
N GLY A 75 -8.20 -12.56 15.69
CA GLY A 75 -8.19 -12.47 14.23
C GLY A 75 -6.78 -12.53 13.67
N GLU A 76 -6.60 -11.91 12.51
CA GLU A 76 -5.39 -12.02 11.71
C GLU A 76 -4.31 -11.03 12.13
N THR A 77 -3.08 -11.31 11.69
CA THR A 77 -1.96 -10.39 11.85
C THR A 77 -2.18 -9.11 11.04
N ILE A 78 -2.24 -7.99 11.74
CA ILE A 78 -2.29 -6.64 11.19
C ILE A 78 -0.88 -6.17 10.86
N ARG A 79 -0.71 -5.54 9.70
CA ARG A 79 0.56 -5.01 9.20
C ARG A 79 0.37 -3.56 8.78
N PHE A 80 1.26 -2.69 9.23
CA PHE A 80 1.34 -1.32 8.74
C PHE A 80 2.05 -1.31 7.39
N GLY A 81 1.33 -0.96 6.31
CA GLY A 81 1.76 -1.20 4.94
C GLY A 81 2.04 0.06 4.13
N ARG A 82 2.77 -0.08 3.03
CA ARG A 82 2.88 0.93 1.96
C ARG A 82 3.10 0.28 0.60
N ILE A 83 2.81 0.99 -0.49
CA ILE A 83 3.36 0.66 -1.81
C ILE A 83 4.67 1.40 -2.00
N ALA A 84 5.68 0.72 -2.54
CA ALA A 84 6.96 1.30 -2.97
C ALA A 84 7.20 1.04 -4.47
N LEU A 85 7.89 1.99 -5.11
CA LEU A 85 8.29 1.91 -6.51
C LEU A 85 9.81 2.02 -6.63
N ASP A 86 10.42 1.21 -7.50
CA ASP A 86 11.84 1.28 -7.82
C ASP A 86 12.08 2.11 -9.08
N SER A 87 13.03 3.03 -9.03
CA SER A 87 13.48 3.73 -10.24
C SER A 87 14.23 2.77 -11.17
N ALA A 88 14.08 2.98 -12.47
CA ALA A 88 14.70 2.16 -13.51
C ALA A 88 15.53 3.02 -14.45
N HIS A 89 16.67 2.51 -14.91
CA HIS A 89 17.58 3.26 -15.79
C HIS A 89 18.19 2.33 -16.83
N GLY A 90 18.32 2.80 -18.07
CA GLY A 90 18.97 2.03 -19.13
C GLY A 90 18.91 2.69 -20.50
N SER A 91 19.20 1.91 -21.55
CA SER A 91 19.17 2.38 -22.92
C SER A 91 17.75 2.68 -23.40
N GLU A 92 17.62 3.75 -24.17
CA GLU A 92 16.48 4.12 -25.01
C GLU A 92 16.07 3.05 -26.04
N LEU A 93 16.91 2.03 -26.27
CA LEU A 93 16.65 0.90 -27.18
C LEU A 93 16.04 -0.33 -26.49
N ALA A 94 15.93 -0.32 -25.16
CA ALA A 94 15.42 -1.44 -24.39
C ALA A 94 14.25 -1.01 -23.49
N PRO A 95 13.23 -1.88 -23.28
CA PRO A 95 12.19 -1.62 -22.29
C PRO A 95 12.79 -1.48 -20.88
N LEU A 96 12.21 -0.62 -20.05
CA LEU A 96 12.57 -0.48 -18.64
C LEU A 96 11.48 -1.04 -17.74
N THR A 97 11.86 -1.87 -16.78
CA THR A 97 10.95 -2.43 -15.78
C THR A 97 11.15 -1.72 -14.45
N VAL A 98 10.08 -1.11 -13.97
CA VAL A 98 9.96 -0.44 -12.68
C VAL A 98 9.35 -1.43 -11.70
N GLY A 99 10.08 -1.71 -10.62
CA GLY A 99 9.60 -2.57 -9.55
C GLY A 99 8.45 -1.91 -8.81
N LEU A 100 7.37 -2.65 -8.59
CA LEU A 100 6.23 -2.21 -7.78
C LEU A 100 6.02 -3.26 -6.70
N ARG A 101 6.05 -2.86 -5.43
CA ARG A 101 5.85 -3.81 -4.33
C ARG A 101 5.04 -3.24 -3.20
N THR A 102 4.31 -4.10 -2.50
CA THR A 102 3.77 -3.79 -1.18
C THR A 102 4.80 -4.16 -0.12
N GLU A 103 5.01 -3.26 0.83
CA GLU A 103 5.91 -3.43 1.96
C GLU A 103 5.13 -3.32 3.26
N PHE A 104 5.66 -3.88 4.33
CA PHE A 104 5.19 -3.64 5.69
C PHE A 104 6.33 -3.21 6.61
N PHE A 105 6.00 -2.45 7.64
CA PHE A 105 6.97 -2.05 8.65
C PHE A 105 7.20 -3.18 9.67
N SER A 106 8.44 -3.62 9.80
CA SER A 106 8.84 -4.71 10.71
C SER A 106 9.13 -4.25 12.14
N GLY A 107 9.20 -2.94 12.37
CA GLY A 107 9.72 -2.34 13.60
C GLY A 107 11.07 -1.65 13.45
N SER A 108 11.90 -2.19 12.56
CA SER A 108 13.24 -1.66 12.27
C SER A 108 13.39 -1.15 10.84
N GLY A 109 12.40 -1.38 9.98
CA GLY A 109 12.43 -1.00 8.58
C GLY A 109 11.34 -1.67 7.75
N TRP A 110 11.31 -1.33 6.47
CA TRP A 110 10.35 -1.83 5.51
C TRP A 110 10.80 -3.14 4.90
N LEU A 111 9.92 -4.14 4.89
CA LEU A 111 10.15 -5.45 4.29
C LEU A 111 9.05 -5.77 3.25
N PRO A 112 9.35 -6.53 2.18
CA PRO A 112 8.33 -6.95 1.22
C PRO A 112 7.20 -7.74 1.88
N ASN A 113 5.94 -7.44 1.51
CA ASN A 113 4.77 -8.15 2.00
C ASN A 113 4.43 -9.35 1.12
N THR A 114 5.18 -10.45 1.27
CA THR A 114 4.99 -11.67 0.45
C THR A 114 3.67 -12.39 0.71
N SER A 115 2.92 -12.00 1.74
CA SER A 115 1.58 -12.53 2.05
C SER A 115 0.46 -11.76 1.36
N ASP A 116 0.77 -10.70 0.62
CA ASP A 116 -0.22 -9.95 -0.15
C ASP A 116 -0.69 -10.75 -1.36
N GLN A 117 -1.99 -11.04 -1.38
CA GLN A 117 -2.68 -11.78 -2.43
C GLN A 117 -3.92 -11.04 -2.96
N CYS A 118 -4.17 -9.81 -2.51
CA CYS A 118 -5.40 -9.09 -2.77
C CYS A 118 -5.22 -7.67 -3.31
N THR A 119 -4.02 -7.09 -3.20
CA THR A 119 -3.76 -5.78 -3.82
C THR A 119 -3.78 -5.91 -5.34
N SER A 120 -4.72 -5.21 -5.96
CA SER A 120 -4.88 -5.19 -7.42
C SER A 120 -4.87 -3.74 -7.90
N LEU A 121 -3.94 -3.45 -8.80
CA LEU A 121 -3.79 -2.13 -9.40
C LEU A 121 -4.12 -2.19 -10.88
N SER A 122 -4.77 -1.15 -11.39
CA SER A 122 -4.99 -0.97 -12.81
C SER A 122 -4.15 0.21 -13.32
N LEU A 123 -3.66 0.06 -14.54
CA LEU A 123 -2.88 1.11 -15.20
C LEU A 123 -3.70 2.42 -15.36
N ILE A 124 -5.01 2.31 -15.55
CA ILE A 124 -5.90 3.46 -15.76
C ILE A 124 -6.17 4.20 -14.44
N ASN A 125 -6.50 3.48 -13.36
CA ASN A 125 -6.99 4.13 -12.14
C ASN A 125 -5.89 4.41 -11.12
N GLN A 126 -4.88 3.54 -10.99
CA GLN A 126 -3.91 3.58 -9.90
C GLN A 126 -2.48 3.98 -10.33
N ILE A 127 -2.22 4.19 -11.62
CA ILE A 127 -0.92 4.64 -12.12
C ILE A 127 -1.06 5.98 -12.84
N ARG A 128 -0.09 6.86 -12.61
CA ARG A 128 0.03 8.15 -13.28
C ARG A 128 1.44 8.31 -13.84
N LEU A 129 1.52 8.87 -15.05
CA LEU A 129 2.78 9.07 -15.77
C LEU A 129 2.95 10.54 -16.14
N MET A 130 4.20 11.01 -16.17
CA MET A 130 4.54 12.38 -16.53
C MET A 130 5.87 12.41 -17.29
N THR A 131 5.93 13.23 -18.35
CA THR A 131 7.16 13.58 -19.08
C THR A 131 7.45 15.06 -18.93
N ASN A 132 8.73 15.44 -18.96
CA ASN A 132 9.19 16.83 -19.11
C ASN A 132 8.57 17.84 -18.14
N GLY A 133 8.27 17.42 -16.90
CA GLY A 133 7.64 18.31 -15.89
C GLY A 133 6.25 18.82 -16.26
N GLY A 134 5.53 18.13 -17.16
CA GLY A 134 4.15 18.41 -17.49
C GLY A 134 3.17 18.02 -16.38
N SER A 135 1.90 17.76 -16.75
CA SER A 135 0.90 17.26 -15.80
C SER A 135 0.85 15.74 -15.82
N PHE A 136 0.66 15.11 -14.65
CA PHE A 136 0.41 13.68 -14.55
C PHE A 136 -0.81 13.25 -15.37
N GLN A 137 -0.62 12.27 -16.25
CA GLN A 137 -1.63 11.64 -17.09
C GLN A 137 -1.97 10.25 -16.56
N THR A 138 -3.10 9.69 -17.01
CA THR A 138 -3.47 8.28 -16.77
C THR A 138 -2.40 7.32 -17.27
N GLY A 139 -2.19 6.21 -16.57
CA GLY A 139 -1.06 5.32 -16.88
C GLY A 139 -1.11 4.64 -18.24
N ASN A 140 -2.28 4.58 -18.90
CA ASN A 140 -2.42 4.03 -20.25
C ASN A 140 -2.21 5.08 -21.36
N THR A 141 -1.86 6.31 -21.01
CA THR A 141 -1.55 7.36 -21.98
C THR A 141 -0.21 7.07 -22.64
N THR A 142 -0.16 7.16 -23.98
CA THR A 142 1.11 7.16 -24.70
C THR A 142 1.93 8.38 -24.33
N MET A 143 3.11 8.15 -23.78
CA MET A 143 4.03 9.20 -23.36
C MET A 143 5.06 9.44 -24.46
N PHE A 144 5.52 10.68 -24.59
CA PHE A 144 6.50 11.08 -25.59
C PHE A 144 7.81 11.49 -24.93
N ILE A 145 8.91 10.89 -25.37
CA ILE A 145 10.28 11.30 -25.04
C ILE A 145 10.90 11.76 -26.35
N GLN A 146 11.10 13.08 -26.49
CA GLN A 146 11.49 13.70 -27.75
C GLN A 146 10.53 13.27 -28.89
N ASN A 147 11.04 12.60 -29.92
CA ASN A 147 10.24 12.10 -31.04
C ASN A 147 9.78 10.63 -30.84
N GLY A 148 10.21 10.00 -29.75
CA GLY A 148 9.91 8.61 -29.42
C GLY A 148 8.64 8.46 -28.61
N MET A 149 7.98 7.31 -28.76
CA MET A 149 6.79 6.94 -27.99
C MET A 149 7.14 5.86 -26.98
N THR A 150 6.64 6.00 -25.75
CA THR A 150 6.70 4.97 -24.74
C THR A 150 5.31 4.71 -24.17
N ASN A 151 4.95 3.44 -24.03
CA ASN A 151 3.70 2.99 -23.43
C ASN A 151 4.02 2.15 -22.19
N ALA A 152 3.14 2.21 -21.20
CA ALA A 152 3.27 1.42 -19.98
C ALA A 152 2.43 0.13 -20.06
N ILE A 153 2.97 -0.95 -19.48
CA ILE A 153 2.33 -2.25 -19.33
C ILE A 153 2.46 -2.65 -17.87
N LEU A 154 1.35 -2.83 -17.17
CA LEU A 154 1.32 -3.26 -15.78
C LEU A 154 1.09 -4.77 -15.70
N ALA A 155 2.02 -5.49 -15.09
CA ALA A 155 1.80 -6.88 -14.70
C ALA A 155 0.96 -6.91 -13.41
N ASN A 156 -0.29 -7.35 -13.53
CA ASN A 156 -1.28 -7.40 -12.45
C ASN A 156 -2.11 -8.70 -12.55
N PRO A 157 -2.58 -9.32 -11.44
CA PRO A 157 -2.51 -8.87 -10.04
C PRO A 157 -1.08 -8.79 -9.50
N ILE A 158 -0.87 -7.98 -8.46
CA ILE A 158 0.32 -8.08 -7.61
C ILE A 158 0.19 -9.40 -6.85
N ILE A 159 1.07 -10.36 -7.12
CA ILE A 159 1.05 -11.68 -6.46
C ILE A 159 2.24 -11.75 -5.53
N GLY A 160 2.00 -12.07 -4.25
CA GLY A 160 3.05 -12.09 -3.23
C GLY A 160 3.64 -10.70 -2.99
N GLY A 161 2.81 -9.66 -3.09
CA GLY A 161 3.20 -8.27 -2.87
C GLY A 161 4.21 -7.72 -3.89
N SER A 162 4.46 -8.43 -4.99
CA SER A 162 5.39 -8.01 -6.04
C SER A 162 4.69 -7.90 -7.39
N GLY A 163 4.91 -6.79 -8.08
CA GLY A 163 4.41 -6.47 -9.41
C GLY A 163 5.45 -5.68 -10.19
N SER A 164 5.15 -5.40 -11.45
CA SER A 164 6.07 -4.67 -12.32
C SER A 164 5.33 -3.79 -13.32
N LEU A 165 5.84 -2.58 -13.50
CA LEU A 165 5.43 -1.66 -14.56
C LEU A 165 6.54 -1.60 -15.61
N THR A 166 6.25 -2.06 -16.82
CA THR A 166 7.21 -2.02 -17.93
C THR A 166 6.88 -0.88 -18.86
N LEU A 167 7.87 -0.04 -19.16
CA LEU A 167 7.80 1.02 -20.16
C LEU A 167 8.51 0.57 -21.42
N THR A 168 7.86 0.70 -22.58
CA THR A 168 8.48 0.35 -23.86
C THR A 168 9.62 1.30 -24.21
N ALA A 169 10.62 0.79 -24.93
CA ALA A 169 11.73 1.60 -25.43
C ALA A 169 11.21 2.77 -26.30
N PRO A 170 11.62 4.03 -26.05
CA PRO A 170 11.24 5.17 -26.89
C PRO A 170 11.96 5.17 -28.26
N GLY A 171 13.00 4.36 -28.43
CA GLY A 171 13.76 4.21 -29.67
C GLY A 171 15.03 5.05 -29.71
N GLN A 172 15.82 4.86 -30.77
CA GLN A 172 17.13 5.48 -30.92
C GLN A 172 17.05 7.01 -30.81
N ASP A 173 18.05 7.60 -30.15
CA ASP A 173 18.22 9.05 -29.97
C ASP A 173 17.13 9.72 -29.10
N ASN A 174 16.17 8.96 -28.57
CA ASN A 174 15.10 9.48 -27.71
C ASN A 174 15.44 9.32 -26.22
N GLN A 175 16.33 10.19 -25.72
CA GLN A 175 16.79 10.18 -24.33
C GLN A 175 15.92 11.09 -23.44
N GLY A 176 15.63 10.64 -22.22
CA GLY A 176 14.79 11.37 -21.29
C GLY A 176 14.24 10.47 -20.18
N TYR A 177 13.16 10.89 -19.53
CA TYR A 177 12.59 10.15 -18.41
C TYR A 177 11.07 10.21 -18.36
N ILE A 178 10.49 9.21 -17.71
CA ILE A 178 9.10 9.15 -17.28
C ILE A 178 9.09 9.18 -15.74
N ASP A 179 8.41 10.15 -15.17
CA ASP A 179 8.03 10.12 -13.75
C ASP A 179 6.76 9.30 -13.58
N ILE A 180 6.76 8.45 -12.56
CA ILE A 180 5.70 7.50 -12.27
C ILE A 180 5.22 7.78 -10.86
N ARG A 181 3.91 7.84 -10.68
CA ARG A 181 3.27 8.01 -9.38
C ARG A 181 2.10 7.05 -9.24
N THR A 182 1.87 6.55 -8.04
CA THR A 182 0.61 5.86 -7.72
C THR A 182 -0.57 6.84 -7.69
N ASN A 183 -1.79 6.30 -7.71
CA ASN A 183 -3.02 7.06 -7.51
C ASN A 183 -3.99 6.18 -6.71
N ILE A 184 -3.61 5.87 -5.47
CA ILE A 184 -4.27 4.89 -4.63
C ILE A 184 -4.97 5.49 -3.42
N SER A 185 -4.80 6.78 -3.12
CA SER A 185 -5.36 7.44 -1.94
C SER A 185 -6.85 7.21 -1.68
N THR A 186 -7.66 6.99 -2.73
CA THR A 186 -9.10 6.70 -2.58
C THR A 186 -9.45 5.22 -2.52
N THR A 187 -8.58 4.33 -2.99
CA THR A 187 -8.88 2.89 -3.14
C THR A 187 -8.08 2.00 -2.19
N HIS A 188 -6.86 2.41 -1.85
CA HIS A 188 -5.95 1.73 -0.93
C HIS A 188 -5.22 2.77 -0.03
N PRO A 189 -5.95 3.61 0.73
CA PRO A 189 -5.33 4.62 1.61
C PRO A 189 -4.37 4.02 2.65
N TRP A 190 -4.58 2.76 3.04
CA TRP A 190 -3.70 2.01 3.96
C TRP A 190 -2.36 1.56 3.35
N LEU A 191 -2.11 1.90 2.07
CA LEU A 191 -0.84 1.66 1.38
C LEU A 191 -0.12 2.97 1.02
N LEU A 192 -0.59 4.12 1.48
CA LEU A 192 0.14 5.38 1.35
C LEU A 192 1.35 5.41 2.29
N GLY A 193 2.42 6.08 1.84
CA GLY A 193 3.64 6.27 2.61
C GLY A 193 3.72 7.65 3.25
N ASP A 194 4.76 7.84 4.06
CA ASP A 194 5.31 9.14 4.43
C ASP A 194 6.64 9.28 3.68
N TYR A 195 6.58 9.81 2.45
CA TYR A 195 7.73 9.93 1.55
C TYR A 195 8.40 11.30 1.66
N ASP A 196 7.67 12.31 2.14
CA ASP A 196 8.20 13.64 2.44
C ASP A 196 8.72 13.81 3.88
N ASN A 197 8.54 12.79 4.74
CA ASN A 197 8.89 12.80 6.17
C ASN A 197 8.13 13.85 6.98
N SER A 198 6.88 14.12 6.61
CA SER A 198 5.97 15.00 7.36
C SER A 198 5.38 14.34 8.60
N GLY A 199 5.53 13.02 8.77
CA GLY A 199 4.88 12.24 9.81
C GLY A 199 3.42 11.91 9.48
N ILE A 200 2.98 12.14 8.25
CA ILE A 200 1.63 11.85 7.76
C ILE A 200 1.73 10.84 6.63
N TYR A 201 0.90 9.80 6.68
CA TYR A 201 0.90 8.72 5.70
C TYR A 201 -0.11 8.96 4.59
N ASN A 202 0.09 10.05 3.84
CA ASN A 202 -0.79 10.50 2.77
C ASN A 202 -0.10 10.60 1.40
N ASP A 203 1.15 10.15 1.29
CA ASP A 203 1.92 10.27 0.07
C ASP A 203 1.75 9.08 -0.87
N GLU A 204 1.50 9.42 -2.13
CA GLU A 204 1.58 8.49 -3.25
C GLU A 204 3.05 8.13 -3.52
N ALA A 205 3.34 6.84 -3.75
CA ALA A 205 4.68 6.41 -4.10
C ALA A 205 5.10 6.96 -5.46
N GLN A 206 6.36 7.39 -5.56
CA GLN A 206 6.93 7.99 -6.78
C GLN A 206 8.22 7.29 -7.18
N SER A 207 8.47 7.21 -8.48
CA SER A 207 9.73 6.73 -9.05
C SER A 207 9.99 7.36 -10.42
N ARG A 208 11.20 7.14 -10.95
CA ARG A 208 11.58 7.62 -12.28
C ARG A 208 12.15 6.49 -13.13
N ALA A 209 11.71 6.39 -14.38
CA ALA A 209 12.34 5.59 -15.41
C ALA A 209 13.14 6.48 -16.36
N SER A 210 14.45 6.27 -16.49
CA SER A 210 15.33 7.11 -17.33
C SER A 210 15.94 6.32 -18.49
N PHE A 211 15.66 6.77 -19.71
CA PHE A 211 16.17 6.23 -20.97
C PHE A 211 17.35 7.04 -21.49
N GLY A 212 18.35 6.37 -22.05
CA GLY A 212 19.56 6.99 -22.59
C GLY A 212 20.70 7.15 -21.59
N LEU A 213 20.55 6.62 -20.37
CA LEU A 213 21.66 6.54 -19.42
C LEU A 213 22.50 5.31 -19.77
N PHE A 214 23.54 5.50 -20.57
CA PHE A 214 24.51 4.47 -20.87
C PHE A 214 25.37 4.22 -19.62
N ARG A 215 25.43 2.96 -19.15
CA ARG A 215 26.55 2.55 -18.28
C ARG A 215 27.78 2.66 -19.16
N GLY A 216 28.58 3.70 -18.97
CA GLY A 216 29.80 3.91 -19.74
C GLY A 216 30.59 2.60 -19.83
N ASP A 217 30.99 2.24 -21.05
CA ASP A 217 31.99 1.21 -21.25
C ASP A 217 33.18 1.56 -20.34
N ASP A 218 33.57 0.64 -19.45
CA ASP A 218 34.74 0.74 -18.58
C ASP A 218 36.06 0.57 -19.38
N LYS A 219 36.11 1.12 -20.60
CA LYS A 219 37.29 1.14 -21.45
C LYS A 219 38.14 2.34 -21.09
N ILE A 220 38.86 2.21 -19.98
CA ILE A 220 40.03 3.02 -19.71
C ILE A 220 41.07 2.71 -20.81
N ILE A 221 41.25 3.63 -21.76
CA ILE A 221 42.38 3.55 -22.70
C ILE A 221 43.63 4.05 -21.97
N PHE A 222 44.47 3.13 -21.50
CA PHE A 222 45.81 3.49 -21.04
C PHE A 222 46.69 3.83 -22.25
N ARG A 223 47.04 5.12 -22.41
CA ARG A 223 48.14 5.53 -23.28
C ARG A 223 49.43 5.60 -22.45
N ARG A 224 50.37 4.70 -22.73
CA ARG A 224 51.72 4.73 -22.13
C ARG A 224 52.62 5.63 -22.97
N GLU A 225 52.99 6.79 -22.45
CA GLU A 225 54.12 7.53 -23.00
C GLU A 225 55.42 6.84 -22.55
N ARG A 226 56.28 6.52 -23.52
CA ARG A 226 57.67 6.10 -23.29
C ARG A 226 58.53 7.35 -23.46
N PHE A 227 59.22 7.76 -22.39
CA PHE A 227 60.39 8.61 -22.48
C PHE A 227 61.63 7.73 -22.66
#